data_AF-A0A957Y9W4-F1
#
_entry.id   AF-A0A957Y9W4-F1
#
_cell.length_a   1.000
_cell.length_b   1.000
_cell.length_c   1.000
_cell.angle_alpha   90.00
_cell.angle_beta   90.00
_cell.angle_gamma   90.00
#
_symmetry.space_group_name_H-M   'P 1'
#
loop_
_entity.id
_entity.type
_entity.pdbx_description
1 polymer ?
#
loop_
_entity_poly.entity_id
_entity_poly.type
_entity_poly.pdbx_seq_one_letter_code
_entity_poly.pdbx_strand_id
1 'polypeptide(L)' 'MADGKGVSADGKGVSANGKGRSADGKGRSADGKGRSAKGKGRSADGKGRSAKGKGHSANGKDALVDREGRSAVALS' A
#
# COMPACT_ATOMS: atom_id res chain seq x y z
N MET A 1 3.01 14.12 -4.10
CA MET A 1 3.52 13.28 -2.99
C MET A 1 2.99 13.89 -1.70
N ALA A 2 2.47 13.09 -0.77
CA ALA A 2 1.76 13.60 0.40
C ALA A 2 2.32 12.98 1.70
N ASP A 3 2.75 13.84 2.65
CA ASP A 3 3.48 13.49 3.88
C ASP A 3 2.83 14.01 5.18
N GLY A 4 2.89 13.22 6.26
CA GLY A 4 2.19 13.45 7.54
C GLY A 4 1.51 12.22 8.19
N LYS A 5 0.84 12.41 9.33
CA LYS A 5 -0.05 11.35 9.87
C LYS A 5 -1.40 11.43 9.14
N GLY A 6 -2.02 10.29 8.82
CA GLY A 6 -3.42 10.28 8.36
C GLY A 6 -3.63 10.77 6.91
N VAL A 7 -2.64 10.60 6.04
CA VAL A 7 -2.65 11.18 4.69
C VAL A 7 -3.31 10.23 3.69
N SER A 8 -4.16 10.78 2.82
CA SER A 8 -4.78 10.08 1.69
C SER A 8 -4.38 10.74 0.37
N ALA A 9 -4.04 9.94 -0.64
CA ALA A 9 -3.70 10.45 -1.98
C ALA A 9 -4.49 9.73 -3.09
N ASP A 10 -5.13 10.50 -3.96
CA ASP A 10 -5.93 10.03 -5.10
C ASP A 10 -5.32 10.49 -6.45
N GLY A 11 -5.65 9.82 -7.57
CA GLY A 11 -5.11 10.14 -8.90
C GLY A 11 -3.90 9.31 -9.39
N LYS A 12 -3.63 9.28 -10.69
CA LYS A 12 -2.58 8.39 -11.26
C LYS A 12 -1.19 8.75 -10.72
N GLY A 13 -0.37 7.76 -10.36
CA GLY A 13 1.04 8.00 -10.03
C GLY A 13 1.30 8.60 -8.64
N VAL A 14 0.42 8.38 -7.66
CA VAL A 14 0.57 8.99 -6.32
C VAL A 14 1.36 8.14 -5.33
N SER A 15 2.03 8.84 -4.39
CA SER A 15 2.79 8.24 -3.30
C SER A 15 2.49 8.92 -1.95
N ALA A 16 2.41 8.10 -0.88
CA ALA A 16 2.15 8.55 0.50
C ALA A 16 3.05 7.80 1.54
N ASN A 17 4.04 8.49 2.14
CA ASN A 17 5.05 7.94 3.09
C ASN A 17 4.97 8.36 4.59
N GLY A 18 4.44 7.52 5.51
CA GLY A 18 4.38 7.73 7.00
C GLY A 18 3.04 7.33 7.68
N LYS A 19 2.90 7.35 9.02
CA LYS A 19 1.85 6.56 9.75
C LYS A 19 0.39 6.77 9.28
N GLY A 20 -0.34 5.67 9.05
CA GLY A 20 -1.80 5.63 8.86
C GLY A 20 -2.26 6.19 7.52
N ARG A 21 -1.93 5.56 6.38
CA ARG A 21 -2.11 6.18 5.05
C ARG A 21 -2.79 5.32 4.01
N SER A 22 -3.43 5.98 3.04
CA SER A 22 -4.12 5.35 1.93
C SER A 22 -3.76 5.97 0.58
N ALA A 23 -3.66 5.16 -0.47
CA ALA A 23 -3.50 5.62 -1.85
C ALA A 23 -4.40 4.82 -2.83
N ASP A 24 -5.25 5.47 -3.65
CA ASP A 24 -6.34 4.78 -4.40
C ASP A 24 -6.43 5.01 -5.93
N GLY A 25 -6.06 4.03 -6.77
CA GLY A 25 -6.18 3.99 -8.26
C GLY A 25 -4.87 3.57 -9.01
N LYS A 26 -4.55 4.05 -10.23
CA LYS A 26 -3.42 3.46 -11.03
C LYS A 26 -2.01 3.92 -10.62
N GLY A 27 -1.07 2.98 -10.45
CA GLY A 27 0.38 3.20 -10.27
C GLY A 27 0.74 3.87 -8.94
N ARG A 28 0.72 3.14 -7.81
CA ARG A 28 0.74 3.78 -6.46
C ARG A 28 1.67 3.13 -5.47
N SER A 29 2.19 3.94 -4.54
CA SER A 29 3.01 3.45 -3.42
C SER A 29 2.62 4.06 -2.08
N ALA A 30 2.65 3.27 -1.01
CA ALA A 30 2.47 3.75 0.37
C ALA A 30 3.51 3.13 1.32
N ASP A 31 4.30 3.93 2.06
CA ASP A 31 5.49 3.44 2.80
C ASP A 31 5.60 3.81 4.31
N GLY A 32 5.74 2.81 5.21
CA GLY A 32 5.78 2.85 6.71
C GLY A 32 4.58 2.19 7.45
N LYS A 33 4.21 2.59 8.69
CA LYS A 33 3.16 1.87 9.50
C LYS A 33 1.69 2.12 9.10
N GLY A 34 0.86 1.07 9.04
CA GLY A 34 -0.61 1.09 8.95
C GLY A 34 -1.15 1.61 7.63
N ARG A 35 -1.14 0.79 6.57
CA ARG A 35 -1.35 1.29 5.19
C ARG A 35 -2.32 0.50 4.35
N SER A 36 -2.94 1.21 3.40
CA SER A 36 -3.71 0.61 2.33
C SER A 36 -3.37 1.19 0.96
N ALA A 37 -3.25 0.34 -0.06
CA ALA A 37 -3.22 0.76 -1.46
C ALA A 37 -4.37 0.09 -2.26
N LYS A 38 -5.07 0.88 -3.09
CA LYS A 38 -6.25 0.55 -3.96
C LYS A 38 -6.04 1.02 -5.45
N GLY A 39 -6.82 0.60 -6.48
CA GLY A 39 -6.54 0.66 -7.98
C GLY A 39 -5.82 -0.42 -8.89
N LYS A 40 -4.77 -0.12 -9.68
CA LYS A 40 -3.95 -1.11 -10.47
C LYS A 40 -2.46 -0.79 -10.34
N GLY A 41 -1.56 -1.79 -10.26
CA GLY A 41 -0.11 -1.56 -10.14
C GLY A 41 0.28 -0.83 -8.86
N ARG A 42 0.32 -1.53 -7.71
CA ARG A 42 0.59 -0.87 -6.41
C ARG A 42 1.58 -1.61 -5.53
N SER A 43 2.24 -0.84 -4.68
CA SER A 43 3.13 -1.31 -3.63
C SER A 43 2.74 -0.73 -2.27
N ALA A 44 2.84 -1.51 -1.20
CA ALA A 44 2.74 -1.03 0.18
C ALA A 44 3.88 -1.61 1.04
N ASP A 45 4.63 -0.76 1.72
CA ASP A 45 5.77 -1.17 2.57
C ASP A 45 5.59 -0.70 4.03
N GLY A 46 6.19 -1.43 5.00
CA GLY A 46 6.20 -1.11 6.45
C GLY A 46 5.04 -1.66 7.30
N LYS A 47 5.18 -1.91 8.62
CA LYS A 47 4.21 -2.68 9.48
C LYS A 47 2.69 -2.47 9.20
N GLY A 48 1.88 -3.55 9.16
CA GLY A 48 0.41 -3.49 8.95
C GLY A 48 -0.03 -2.92 7.60
N ARG A 49 0.18 -3.64 6.49
CA ARG A 49 -0.17 -3.16 5.13
C ARG A 49 -1.15 -4.05 4.42
N SER A 50 -2.00 -3.42 3.61
CA SER A 50 -2.93 -4.08 2.71
C SER A 50 -2.85 -3.49 1.30
N ALA A 51 -2.66 -4.33 0.28
CA ALA A 51 -2.79 -3.92 -1.12
C ALA A 51 -3.85 -4.80 -1.81
N LYS A 52 -4.88 -4.22 -2.44
CA LYS A 52 -6.01 -5.01 -3.03
C LYS A 52 -6.32 -4.71 -4.50
N GLY A 53 -6.24 -5.60 -5.50
CA GLY A 53 -6.55 -5.37 -6.95
C GLY A 53 -5.64 -6.13 -7.96
N LYS A 54 -5.42 -5.69 -9.23
CA LYS A 54 -4.41 -6.31 -10.15
C LYS A 54 -2.97 -5.73 -10.11
N GLY A 55 -1.95 -6.59 -9.95
CA GLY A 55 -0.50 -6.23 -9.94
C GLY A 55 -0.05 -5.54 -8.64
N HIS A 56 0.08 -6.32 -7.55
CA HIS A 56 0.18 -5.82 -6.18
C HIS A 56 1.39 -6.39 -5.49
N SER A 57 2.07 -5.56 -4.69
CA SER A 57 3.04 -6.02 -3.72
C SER A 57 2.76 -5.39 -2.36
N ALA A 58 2.90 -6.17 -1.30
CA ALA A 58 2.91 -5.66 0.06
C ALA A 58 4.11 -6.30 0.77
N ASN A 59 5.03 -5.49 1.31
CA ASN A 59 6.29 -5.99 1.84
C ASN A 59 6.45 -5.79 3.35
N GLY A 60 6.55 -6.93 4.06
CA GLY A 60 7.07 -7.13 5.41
C GLY A 60 6.02 -7.57 6.47
N LYS A 61 6.38 -7.50 7.76
CA LYS A 61 5.78 -8.18 8.95
C LYS A 61 4.30 -8.63 8.94
N ASP A 62 3.38 -7.84 8.40
CA ASP A 62 1.92 -8.07 8.46
C ASP A 62 1.29 -7.73 7.09
N ALA A 63 1.91 -8.21 6.02
CA ALA A 63 1.51 -7.85 4.66
C ALA A 63 0.36 -8.71 4.14
N LEU A 64 -0.73 -8.05 3.74
CA LEU A 64 -1.91 -8.66 3.13
C LEU A 64 -2.07 -8.19 1.69
N VAL A 65 -2.25 -9.14 0.76
CA VAL A 65 -2.53 -8.85 -0.66
C VAL A 65 -3.79 -9.57 -1.10
N ASP A 66 -4.75 -8.84 -1.67
CA ASP A 66 -6.02 -9.40 -2.18
C ASP A 66 -6.19 -9.20 -3.69
N ARG A 67 -6.69 -10.25 -4.35
CA ARG A 67 -6.95 -10.50 -5.78
C ARG A 67 -5.73 -10.42 -6.71
N GLU A 68 -5.60 -11.42 -7.60
CA GLU A 68 -4.66 -11.55 -8.73
C GLU A 68 -3.26 -10.89 -8.59
N GLY A 69 -2.35 -11.57 -7.86
CA GLY A 69 -0.91 -11.48 -8.17
C GLY A 69 0.08 -11.24 -7.01
N ARG A 70 -0.13 -11.92 -5.88
CA ARG A 70 0.82 -12.45 -4.86
C ARG A 70 1.98 -11.56 -4.36
N SER A 71 1.90 -11.16 -3.08
CA SER A 71 2.90 -11.55 -2.07
C SER A 71 2.26 -11.60 -0.68
N ALA A 72 2.43 -12.70 0.04
CA ALA A 72 2.08 -12.88 1.43
C ALA A 72 3.38 -12.93 2.24
N VAL A 73 3.52 -12.07 3.24
CA VAL A 73 4.53 -12.28 4.30
C VAL A 73 3.88 -12.03 5.64
N ALA A 74 3.56 -13.15 6.29
CA ALA A 74 3.22 -13.25 7.69
C ALA A 74 4.26 -14.20 8.31
N LEU A 75 5.33 -13.66 8.90
CA LEU A 75 6.19 -14.45 9.79
C LEU A 75 6.67 -13.59 10.96
N SER A 76 6.27 -14.08 12.13
CA SER A 76 6.43 -13.65 13.53
C SER A 76 5.62 -12.45 14.02
#